data_AF-A0A2I0L3F4-F1
#
_entry.id   AF-A0A2I0L3F4-F1
#
_cell.length_a   1.000
_cell.length_b   1.000
_cell.length_c   1.000
_cell.angle_alpha   90.00
_cell.angle_beta   90.00
_cell.angle_gamma   90.00
#
_symmetry.space_group_name_H-M   'P 1'
#
loop_
_entity.id
_entity.type
_entity.pdbx_description
1 polymer ?
#
loop_
_entity_poly.entity_id
_entity_poly.type
_entity_poly.pdbx_seq_one_letter_code
_entity_poly.pdbx_strand_id
1 'polypeptide(L)'
;MWPLLKAGGGTKREVAIVANLSARVGSIGDNRLGGWHSYRASKSALNQLTKTVSVEFARKKDPIACILLHPGTVDTDLSKPFQRNVPEGKLFTKEYSVQRLLGIIDNAKRQDNGKFFAWDGQEVPW
;
A
#
# COMPACT_ATOMS: atom_id res chain seq x y z
N MET A 1 17.70 0.94 -8.29
CA MET A 1 16.34 0.37 -8.35
C MET A 1 15.82 0.27 -9.78
N TRP A 2 15.88 1.35 -10.58
CA TRP A 2 15.39 1.39 -11.97
C TRP A 2 15.87 0.24 -12.90
N PRO A 3 17.17 -0.15 -12.96
CA PRO A 3 17.61 -1.22 -13.86
C PRO A 3 17.00 -2.60 -13.54
N LEU A 4 16.63 -2.85 -12.28
CA LEU A 4 16.08 -4.13 -11.83
C LEU A 4 14.58 -4.26 -12.15
N LEU A 5 13.85 -3.14 -12.19
CA LEU A 5 12.41 -3.14 -12.50
C LEU A 5 12.12 -3.38 -13.99
N LYS A 6 13.10 -3.08 -14.87
CA LYS A 6 13.00 -3.31 -16.31
C LYS A 6 13.08 -4.80 -16.70
N ALA A 7 13.69 -5.64 -15.87
CA ALA A 7 13.87 -7.06 -16.14
C ALA A 7 12.55 -7.89 -16.09
N GLY A 8 11.46 -7.31 -15.56
CA GLY A 8 10.13 -7.94 -15.53
C GLY A 8 9.35 -7.88 -16.85
N GLY A 9 10.01 -7.57 -17.97
CA GLY A 9 9.42 -7.46 -19.30
C GLY A 9 8.96 -8.80 -19.87
N GLY A 10 7.85 -9.33 -19.35
CA GLY A 10 7.19 -10.55 -19.84
C GLY A 10 5.74 -10.70 -19.37
N THR A 11 5.18 -9.69 -18.71
CA THR A 11 3.79 -9.74 -18.22
C THR A 11 2.84 -9.10 -19.23
N LYS A 12 1.61 -9.62 -19.37
CA LYS A 12 0.54 -9.03 -20.21
C LYS A 12 0.03 -7.66 -19.69
N ARG A 13 0.66 -7.08 -18.68
CA ARG A 13 0.25 -5.82 -18.07
C ARG A 13 0.70 -4.64 -18.93
N GLU A 14 -0.16 -3.63 -19.02
CA GLU A 14 0.14 -2.37 -19.69
C GLU A 14 1.26 -1.58 -18.99
N VAL A 15 1.39 -1.73 -17.65
CA VAL A 15 2.33 -0.98 -16.82
C VAL A 15 2.89 -1.86 -15.71
N ALA A 16 4.18 -1.69 -15.38
CA ALA A 16 4.78 -2.35 -14.23
C ALA A 16 4.28 -1.70 -12.92
N ILE A 17 4.07 -2.51 -11.89
CA ILE A 17 3.54 -2.05 -10.59
C ILE A 17 4.60 -2.24 -9.49
N VAL A 18 4.86 -1.19 -8.72
CA VAL A 18 5.53 -1.26 -7.42
C VAL A 18 4.47 -1.05 -6.34
N ALA A 19 4.23 -2.06 -5.50
CA ALA A 19 3.28 -1.99 -4.41
C ALA A 19 4.00 -1.96 -3.06
N ASN A 20 3.78 -0.91 -2.28
CA ASN A 20 4.40 -0.72 -0.97
C ASN A 20 3.38 -0.99 0.15
N LEU A 21 3.71 -1.89 1.07
CA LEU A 21 2.87 -2.16 2.25
C LEU A 21 2.95 -1.01 3.26
N SER A 22 1.89 -0.20 3.28
CA SER A 22 1.68 0.87 4.23
C SER A 22 0.65 0.49 5.30
N ALA A 23 0.16 1.47 6.05
CA ALA A 23 -0.89 1.29 7.03
C ALA A 23 -1.76 2.55 7.09
N ARG A 24 -3.07 2.40 7.39
CA ARG A 24 -4.00 3.53 7.50
C ARG A 24 -3.53 4.57 8.52
N VAL A 25 -2.83 4.15 9.56
CA VAL A 25 -2.23 5.03 10.57
C VAL A 25 -1.15 5.97 10.02
N GLY A 26 -0.60 5.70 8.83
CA GLY A 26 0.30 6.60 8.11
C GLY A 26 -0.42 7.68 7.28
N SER A 27 -1.76 7.64 7.21
CA SER A 27 -2.58 8.73 6.67
C SER A 27 -2.67 9.87 7.69
N ILE A 28 -2.32 11.08 7.27
CA ILE A 28 -2.43 12.31 8.05
C ILE A 28 -3.90 12.76 8.09
N GLY A 29 -4.60 12.73 6.95
CA GLY A 29 -5.99 13.14 6.81
C GLY A 29 -6.99 12.21 7.51
N ASP A 30 -6.62 10.95 7.75
CA ASP A 30 -7.41 10.00 8.54
C ASP A 30 -7.00 9.97 10.03
N ASN A 31 -6.04 10.79 10.46
CA ASN A 31 -5.52 10.75 11.82
C ASN A 31 -6.48 11.41 12.84
N ARG A 32 -7.41 10.62 13.38
CA ARG A 32 -8.37 11.06 14.41
C ARG A 32 -8.05 10.58 15.84
N LEU A 33 -7.10 9.64 15.96
CA LEU A 33 -6.83 8.93 17.22
C LEU A 33 -5.45 9.25 17.81
N GLY A 34 -4.48 9.68 17.01
CA GLY A 34 -3.11 9.91 17.48
C GLY A 34 -2.36 8.63 17.91
N GLY A 35 -1.39 8.78 18.81
CA GLY A 35 -0.52 7.71 19.32
C GLY A 35 0.43 7.10 18.28
N TRP A 36 1.19 6.08 18.67
CA TRP A 36 2.06 5.30 17.78
C TRP A 36 3.05 6.15 16.96
N HIS A 37 3.57 7.22 17.55
CA HIS A 37 4.28 8.30 16.84
C HIS A 37 5.33 7.79 15.85
N SER A 38 6.25 6.94 16.28
CA SER A 38 7.33 6.42 15.43
C SER A 38 6.80 5.56 14.28
N TYR A 39 5.80 4.71 14.55
CA TYR A 39 5.20 3.86 13.52
C TYR A 39 4.43 4.69 12.49
N ARG A 40 3.61 5.64 12.95
CA ARG A 40 2.89 6.60 12.08
C ARG A 40 3.87 7.39 11.22
N ALA A 41 4.86 8.03 11.84
CA ALA A 41 5.87 8.81 11.13
C ALA A 41 6.58 7.97 10.05
N SER A 42 6.95 6.73 10.38
CA SER A 42 7.59 5.83 9.39
C SER A 42 6.67 5.50 8.21
N LYS A 43 5.38 5.27 8.45
CA LYS A 43 4.40 4.97 7.40
C LYS A 43 4.01 6.20 6.59
N SER A 44 3.91 7.37 7.21
CA SER A 44 3.73 8.64 6.49
C SER A 44 4.96 8.99 5.64
N ALA A 45 6.18 8.71 6.13
CA ALA A 45 7.40 8.87 5.33
C ALA A 45 7.43 7.90 4.13
N LEU A 46 7.04 6.64 4.33
CA LEU A 46 6.88 5.66 3.23
C LEU A 46 5.85 6.13 2.20
N ASN A 47 4.73 6.70 2.67
CA ASN A 47 3.69 7.26 1.81
C ASN A 47 4.29 8.38 0.94
N GLN A 48 4.96 9.36 1.54
CA GLN A 48 5.61 10.46 0.81
C GLN A 48 6.67 9.96 -0.17
N LEU A 49 7.53 9.01 0.25
CA LEU A 49 8.55 8.43 -0.62
C LEU A 49 7.92 7.75 -1.85
N THR A 50 6.85 6.98 -1.63
CA THR A 50 6.12 6.33 -2.72
C THR A 50 5.52 7.35 -3.68
N LYS A 51 4.94 8.44 -3.15
CA LYS A 51 4.41 9.52 -3.98
C LYS A 51 5.52 10.18 -4.82
N THR A 52 6.65 10.52 -4.21
CA THR A 52 7.80 11.10 -4.93
C THR A 52 8.27 10.18 -6.06
N VAL A 53 8.54 8.91 -5.75
CA VAL A 53 9.02 7.94 -6.75
C VAL A 53 7.98 7.67 -7.83
N SER A 54 6.68 7.69 -7.50
CA SER A 54 5.59 7.54 -8.49
C SER A 54 5.62 8.62 -9.58
N VAL A 55 6.02 9.85 -9.22
CA VAL A 55 6.14 10.98 -10.16
C VAL A 55 7.39 10.83 -11.01
N GLU A 56 8.51 10.43 -10.40
CA GLU A 56 9.78 10.22 -11.10
C GLU A 56 9.71 9.07 -12.10
N PHE A 57 9.08 7.96 -11.72
CA PHE A 57 8.97 6.76 -12.55
C PHE A 57 7.95 6.91 -13.69
N ALA A 58 6.90 7.71 -13.50
CA ALA A 58 5.93 7.99 -14.56
C ALA A 58 6.52 8.73 -15.77
N ARG A 59 7.66 9.42 -15.59
CA ARG A 59 8.37 10.19 -16.63
C ARG A 59 9.40 9.38 -17.40
N LYS A 60 9.63 8.12 -17.02
CA LYS A 60 10.62 7.26 -17.68
C LYS A 60 10.08 6.70 -19.00
N LYS A 61 10.99 6.26 -19.87
CA LYS A 61 10.64 5.64 -21.17
C LYS A 61 9.67 4.46 -21.02
N ASP A 62 9.87 3.66 -19.97
CA ASP A 62 9.03 2.51 -19.62
C ASP A 62 8.32 2.79 -18.27
N PRO A 63 7.18 3.50 -18.24
CA PRO A 63 6.58 3.98 -16.99
C PRO A 63 6.30 2.86 -15.99
N ILE A 64 6.45 3.18 -14.70
CA ILE A 64 6.11 2.28 -13.58
C ILE A 64 5.10 3.01 -12.72
N ALA A 65 4.00 2.34 -12.39
CA ALA A 65 3.03 2.84 -11.43
C ALA A 65 3.40 2.37 -10.02
N CYS A 66 3.37 3.28 -9.05
CA CYS A 66 3.65 2.97 -7.66
C CYS A 66 2.37 3.15 -6.83
N ILE A 67 1.98 2.15 -6.04
CA ILE A 67 0.79 2.19 -5.19
C ILE A 67 1.13 1.87 -3.74
N LEU A 68 0.33 2.39 -2.81
CA LEU A 68 0.39 2.05 -1.39
C LEU A 68 -0.77 1.12 -1.05
N LEU A 69 -0.53 0.16 -0.17
CA LEU A 69 -1.52 -0.82 0.25
C LEU A 69 -1.63 -0.89 1.77
N HIS A 70 -2.83 -0.74 2.32
CA HIS A 70 -3.14 -1.01 3.70
C HIS A 70 -3.82 -2.39 3.82
N PRO A 71 -3.21 -3.37 4.51
CA PRO A 71 -3.70 -4.75 4.57
C PRO A 71 -4.95 -4.97 5.44
N GLY A 72 -5.44 -3.93 6.13
CA GLY A 72 -6.34 -4.09 7.28
C GLY A 72 -5.57 -4.49 8.54
N THR A 73 -6.28 -4.93 9.57
CA THR A 73 -5.66 -5.51 10.77
C THR A 73 -5.53 -7.01 10.57
N VAL A 74 -4.31 -7.50 10.42
CA VAL A 74 -4.02 -8.90 10.07
C VAL A 74 -3.44 -9.63 11.26
N ASP A 75 -3.92 -10.84 11.54
CA ASP A 75 -3.44 -11.69 12.63
C ASP A 75 -1.99 -12.15 12.41
N THR A 76 -1.08 -11.41 13.02
CA THR A 76 0.38 -11.49 12.90
C THR A 76 1.01 -11.09 14.23
N ASP A 77 2.29 -11.40 14.43
CA ASP A 77 3.02 -10.99 15.63
C ASP A 77 3.04 -9.47 15.84
N LEU A 78 3.05 -8.70 14.74
CA LEU A 78 2.98 -7.24 14.80
C LEU A 78 1.65 -6.74 15.38
N SER A 79 0.53 -7.35 15.01
CA SER A 79 -0.81 -6.88 15.42
C SER A 79 -1.25 -7.48 16.74
N LYS A 80 -0.76 -8.66 17.11
CA LYS A 80 -1.18 -9.46 18.28
C LYS A 80 -1.35 -8.64 19.57
N PRO A 81 -0.43 -7.73 19.95
CA PRO A 81 -0.59 -6.91 21.16
C PRO A 81 -1.71 -5.86 21.08
N PHE A 82 -2.27 -5.62 19.89
CA PHE A 82 -3.14 -4.49 19.57
C PHE A 82 -4.52 -4.92 19.05
N GLN A 83 -4.87 -6.21 19.17
CA GLN A 83 -6.13 -6.75 18.66
C GLN A 83 -7.35 -6.47 19.56
N ARG A 84 -7.13 -6.00 20.80
CA ARG A 84 -8.19 -5.84 21.83
C ARG A 84 -9.39 -5.00 21.37
N ASN A 85 -9.15 -3.95 20.57
CA ASN A 85 -10.19 -3.02 20.11
C ASN A 85 -10.52 -3.21 18.63
N VAL A 86 -10.11 -4.32 18.03
CA VAL A 86 -10.46 -4.61 16.63
C VAL A 86 -11.93 -5.00 16.58
N PRO A 87 -12.77 -4.34 15.75
CA PRO A 87 -14.17 -4.72 15.61
C PRO A 87 -14.32 -6.18 15.18
N GLU A 88 -15.43 -6.81 15.58
CA GLU A 88 -15.76 -8.17 15.16
C GLU A 88 -15.73 -8.28 13.63
N GLY A 89 -15.11 -9.35 13.13
CA GLY A 89 -14.92 -9.57 11.69
C GLY A 89 -13.93 -8.62 11.00
N LYS A 90 -13.20 -7.77 11.74
CA LYS A 90 -12.15 -6.88 11.19
C LYS A 90 -10.71 -7.29 11.55
N LEU A 91 -10.56 -8.42 12.25
CA LEU A 91 -9.27 -9.11 12.38
C LEU A 91 -9.19 -10.16 11.27
N PHE A 92 -8.27 -9.97 10.32
CA PHE A 92 -8.16 -10.82 9.14
C PHE A 92 -7.09 -11.89 9.28
N THR A 93 -7.30 -13.03 8.62
CA THR A 93 -6.22 -14.00 8.39
C THR A 93 -5.20 -13.42 7.40
N LYS A 94 -3.98 -13.99 7.42
CA LYS A 94 -2.92 -13.60 6.49
C LYS A 94 -3.35 -13.87 5.05
N GLU A 95 -3.95 -15.02 4.82
CA GLU A 95 -4.41 -15.50 3.52
C GLU A 95 -5.47 -14.57 2.95
N TYR A 96 -6.46 -14.17 3.76
CA TYR A 96 -7.49 -13.23 3.33
C TYR A 96 -6.86 -11.89 2.93
N SER A 97 -6.03 -11.30 3.80
CA SER A 97 -5.39 -10.02 3.50
C SER A 97 -4.54 -10.09 2.23
N VAL A 98 -3.72 -11.11 2.06
CA VAL A 98 -2.89 -11.31 0.87
C VAL A 98 -3.75 -11.47 -0.39
N GLN A 99 -4.82 -12.27 -0.36
CA GLN A 99 -5.73 -12.42 -1.50
C GLN A 99 -6.36 -11.09 -1.92
N ARG A 100 -6.80 -10.29 -0.94
CA ARG A 100 -7.36 -8.95 -1.20
C ARG A 100 -6.32 -8.02 -1.84
N LEU A 101 -5.11 -7.99 -1.30
CA LEU A 101 -4.04 -7.14 -1.82
C LEU A 101 -3.56 -7.57 -3.21
N LEU A 102 -3.43 -8.87 -3.46
CA LEU A 102 -3.13 -9.40 -4.80
C LEU A 102 -4.21 -9.01 -5.80
N GLY A 103 -5.49 -9.09 -5.41
CA GLY A 103 -6.59 -8.61 -6.25
C GLY A 103 -6.46 -7.14 -6.63
N ILE A 104 -6.01 -6.27 -5.72
CA ILE A 104 -5.76 -4.85 -6.03
C ILE A 104 -4.57 -4.72 -6.99
N ILE A 105 -3.47 -5.42 -6.74
CA ILE A 105 -2.27 -5.38 -7.60
C ILE A 105 -2.61 -5.88 -9.02
N ASP A 106 -3.37 -6.97 -9.12
CA ASP A 106 -3.85 -7.59 -10.37
C ASP A 106 -4.74 -6.70 -11.22
N ASN A 107 -5.49 -5.80 -10.59
CA ASN A 107 -6.35 -4.86 -11.27
C ASN A 107 -5.80 -3.43 -11.35
N ALA A 108 -4.61 -3.15 -10.79
CA ALA A 108 -4.01 -1.83 -10.79
C ALA A 108 -3.66 -1.36 -12.21
N LYS A 109 -4.03 -0.12 -12.52
CA LYS A 109 -3.81 0.50 -13.83
C LYS A 109 -2.88 1.70 -13.72
N ARG A 110 -2.44 2.22 -14.86
CA ARG A 110 -1.59 3.43 -14.92
C ARG A 110 -2.20 4.63 -14.18
N GLN A 111 -3.52 4.78 -14.25
CA GLN A 111 -4.28 5.85 -13.58
C GLN A 111 -4.30 5.74 -12.04
N ASP A 112 -3.90 4.58 -11.49
CA ASP A 112 -3.81 4.38 -10.05
C ASP A 112 -2.44 4.76 -9.49
N ASN A 113 -1.54 5.25 -10.35
CA ASN A 113 -0.21 5.68 -9.96
C ASN A 113 -0.26 6.74 -8.85
N GLY A 114 0.43 6.44 -7.76
CA GLY A 114 0.53 7.29 -6.59
C GLY A 114 -0.75 7.36 -5.76
N LYS A 115 -1.64 6.36 -5.84
CA LYS A 115 -2.79 6.21 -4.94
C LYS A 115 -2.47 5.30 -3.75
N PHE A 116 -3.29 5.41 -2.71
CA PHE A 116 -3.22 4.59 -1.51
C PHE A 116 -4.53 3.84 -1.31
N PHE A 117 -4.50 2.50 -1.31
CA PHE A 117 -5.69 1.67 -1.18
C PHE A 117 -5.71 0.87 0.12
N ALA A 118 -6.89 0.66 0.67
CA ALA A 118 -7.15 -0.36 1.68
C ALA A 118 -7.49 -1.72 1.03
N TRP A 119 -7.43 -2.79 1.82
CA TRP A 119 -7.75 -4.18 1.44
C TRP A 119 -9.14 -4.35 0.78
N ASP A 120 -10.07 -3.43 1.02
CA ASP A 120 -11.41 -3.43 0.41
C ASP A 120 -11.45 -2.72 -0.96
N GLY A 121 -10.35 -2.14 -1.40
CA GLY A 121 -10.22 -1.37 -2.64
C GLY A 121 -10.54 0.11 -2.48
N GLN A 122 -10.96 0.57 -1.29
CA GLN A 122 -11.21 1.99 -1.06
C GLN A 122 -9.91 2.78 -1.04
N GLU A 123 -9.94 3.99 -1.60
CA GLU A 123 -8.83 4.92 -1.49
C GLU A 123 -8.75 5.50 -0.06
N VAL A 124 -7.55 5.49 0.50
CA VAL A 124 -7.23 6.07 1.80
C VAL A 124 -6.69 7.47 1.57
N PRO A 125 -7.20 8.51 2.26
CA PRO A 125 -6.68 9.87 2.12
C PRO A 125 -5.22 9.95 2.59
N TRP A 126 -4.52 10.98 2.14
CA TRP A 126 -3.12 11.23 2.52
C TRP A 126 -2.99 11.70 3.95
#